data_AF-A0A9X5C8R3-F1
#
_entry.id   AF-A0A9X5C8R3-F1
#
_cell.length_a   1.000
_cell.length_b   1.000
_cell.length_c   1.000
_cell.angle_alpha   90.00
_cell.angle_beta   90.00
_cell.angle_gamma   90.00
#
_symmetry.space_group_name_H-M   'P 1'
#
loop_
_entity.id
_entity.type
_entity.pdbx_description
1 polymer ?
#
loop_
_entity_poly.entity_id
_entity_poly.type
_entity_poly.pdbx_seq_one_letter_code
_entity_poly.pdbx_strand_id
1 'polypeptide(L)'
;MKKKAIEKIPYLGLKKTSRKKEVKYIGVTAVKIVGHEKHLFLEVYRNHKGSKDTPAVRIVLTKKDFGTYWPEREEWTRQKVKTDSYYGGLIWAERSDTWRAEKENVLQSTEDLERIKKFCK
;
A
#
# COMPACT_ATOMS: atom_id res chain seq x y z
N MET A 1 -3.35 2.19 16.85
CA MET A 1 -3.75 1.21 15.81
C MET A 1 -3.75 -0.23 16.35
N LYS A 2 -4.73 -1.08 16.02
CA LYS A 2 -4.82 -2.48 16.50
C LYS A 2 -4.03 -3.47 15.61
N LYS A 3 -2.69 -3.37 15.59
CA LYS A 3 -1.78 -4.12 14.69
C LYS A 3 -2.05 -5.63 14.61
N LYS A 4 -2.15 -6.32 15.74
CA LYS A 4 -2.43 -7.78 15.78
C LYS A 4 -3.79 -8.18 15.23
N ALA A 5 -4.80 -7.32 15.34
CA ALA A 5 -6.10 -7.58 14.72
C ALA A 5 -6.04 -7.36 13.21
N ILE A 6 -5.26 -6.38 12.76
CA ILE A 6 -5.04 -6.06 11.35
C ILE A 6 -4.28 -7.20 10.63
N GLU A 7 -3.28 -7.80 11.29
CA GLU A 7 -2.53 -8.95 10.76
C GLU A 7 -3.44 -10.14 10.40
N LYS A 8 -4.51 -10.38 11.18
CA LYS A 8 -5.47 -11.47 10.94
C LYS A 8 -6.45 -11.21 9.80
N ILE A 9 -6.49 -9.99 9.26
CA ILE A 9 -7.40 -9.64 8.17
C ILE A 9 -6.81 -10.17 6.86
N PRO A 10 -7.57 -10.97 6.07
CA PRO A 10 -7.12 -11.45 4.77
C PRO A 10 -6.69 -10.32 3.84
N TYR A 11 -5.65 -10.57 3.05
CA TYR A 11 -5.20 -9.67 1.99
C TYR A 11 -6.31 -9.43 0.97
N LEU A 12 -6.36 -8.23 0.41
CA LEU A 12 -7.37 -7.80 -0.56
C LEU A 12 -7.23 -8.57 -1.89
N GLY A 13 -6.01 -8.96 -2.21
CA GLY A 13 -5.64 -9.60 -3.46
C GLY A 13 -5.62 -8.63 -4.64
N LEU A 14 -4.72 -8.91 -5.58
CA LEU A 14 -4.67 -8.23 -6.87
C LEU A 14 -5.57 -8.95 -7.88
N LYS A 15 -6.63 -8.30 -8.34
CA LYS A 15 -7.54 -8.84 -9.35
C LYS A 15 -6.86 -8.97 -10.72
N LYS A 16 -6.10 -7.94 -11.11
CA LYS A 16 -5.44 -7.87 -12.42
C LYS A 16 -4.04 -7.30 -12.33
N THR A 17 -3.13 -7.85 -13.14
CA THR A 17 -1.82 -7.28 -13.39
C THR A 17 -1.89 -6.27 -14.53
N SER A 18 -0.96 -5.32 -14.56
CA SER A 18 -0.78 -4.39 -15.67
C SER A 18 0.10 -5.01 -16.74
N ARG A 19 -0.25 -4.80 -18.01
CA ARG A 19 0.58 -5.21 -19.17
C ARG A 19 1.69 -4.21 -19.50
N LYS A 20 1.66 -3.02 -18.89
CA LYS A 20 2.65 -1.97 -19.07
C LYS A 20 3.97 -2.40 -18.42
N LYS A 21 5.05 -2.41 -19.20
CA LYS A 21 6.37 -2.90 -18.75
C LYS A 21 6.97 -2.02 -17.67
N GLU A 22 6.63 -0.74 -17.66
CA GLU A 22 7.07 0.22 -16.66
C GLU A 22 6.42 0.00 -15.31
N VAL A 23 5.23 -0.63 -15.23
CA VAL A 23 4.53 -0.82 -13.95
C VAL A 23 5.15 -1.97 -13.18
N LYS A 24 5.79 -1.65 -12.05
CA LYS A 24 6.39 -2.62 -11.13
C LYS A 24 5.45 -3.00 -10.00
N TYR A 25 4.61 -2.07 -9.55
CA TYR A 25 3.70 -2.32 -8.42
C TYR A 25 2.29 -1.80 -8.68
N ILE A 26 1.32 -2.45 -8.03
CA ILE A 26 -0.09 -2.09 -8.11
C ILE A 26 -0.67 -1.98 -6.70
N GLY A 27 -1.22 -0.81 -6.39
CA GLY A 27 -1.93 -0.53 -5.14
C GLY A 27 -3.41 -0.90 -5.23
N VAL A 28 -3.90 -1.58 -4.20
CA VAL A 28 -5.32 -1.88 -3.98
C VAL A 28 -5.72 -1.32 -2.64
N THR A 29 -6.89 -0.69 -2.55
CA THR A 29 -7.36 -0.16 -1.27
C THR A 29 -8.64 -0.81 -0.77
N ALA A 30 -8.90 -0.66 0.52
CA ALA A 30 -10.19 -0.96 1.13
C ALA A 30 -10.33 -0.19 2.44
N VAL A 31 -11.55 0.16 2.81
CA VAL A 31 -11.83 0.67 4.16
C VAL A 31 -12.44 -0.47 4.97
N LYS A 32 -11.85 -0.78 6.12
CA LYS A 32 -12.36 -1.79 7.05
C LYS A 32 -12.53 -1.19 8.44
N ILE A 33 -13.51 -1.67 9.18
CA ILE A 33 -13.69 -1.33 10.59
C ILE A 33 -12.93 -2.38 11.39
N VAL A 34 -11.95 -1.94 12.18
CA VAL A 34 -11.17 -2.82 13.06
C VAL A 34 -11.38 -2.34 14.49
N GLY A 35 -12.06 -3.17 15.30
CA GLY A 35 -12.63 -2.72 16.56
C GLY A 35 -13.76 -1.72 16.32
N HIS A 36 -13.55 -0.45 16.66
CA HIS A 36 -14.55 0.62 16.50
C HIS A 36 -14.02 1.79 15.66
N GLU A 37 -12.91 1.60 14.94
CA GLU A 37 -12.26 2.65 14.15
C GLU A 37 -12.18 2.23 12.68
N LYS A 38 -12.46 3.18 11.79
CA LYS A 38 -12.26 3.00 10.34
C LYS A 38 -10.76 3.04 10.03
N HIS A 39 -10.30 2.04 9.29
CA HIS A 39 -8.94 1.89 8.84
C HIS A 39 -8.94 1.83 7.32
N LEU A 40 -8.15 2.67 6.66
CA LEU A 40 -7.84 2.56 5.25
C LEU A 40 -6.66 1.60 5.09
N PHE A 41 -6.89 0.53 4.34
CA PHE A 41 -5.87 -0.41 3.90
C PHE A 41 -5.43 0.02 2.51
N LEU A 42 -4.12 0.14 2.32
CA LEU A 42 -3.45 0.25 1.03
C LEU A 42 -2.46 -0.89 0.94
N GLU A 43 -2.73 -1.86 0.08
CA GLU A 43 -1.86 -3.00 -0.16
C GLU A 43 -1.18 -2.86 -1.51
N VAL A 44 0.13 -3.02 -1.53
CA VAL A 44 0.95 -2.84 -2.73
C VAL A 44 1.46 -4.21 -3.16
N TYR A 45 1.05 -4.63 -4.35
CA TYR A 45 1.41 -5.92 -4.95
C TYR A 45 2.49 -5.72 -6.01
N ARG A 46 3.41 -6.68 -6.13
CA ARG A 46 4.32 -6.76 -7.29
C ARG A 46 3.48 -7.05 -8.53
N ASN A 47 3.75 -6.38 -9.64
CA ASN A 47 3.04 -6.57 -10.92
C ASN A 47 3.48 -7.88 -11.60
N HIS A 48 3.18 -9.00 -10.96
CA HIS A 48 3.57 -10.33 -11.37
C HIS A 48 2.42 -11.31 -11.10
N LYS A 49 2.19 -12.27 -12.02
CA LYS A 49 1.04 -13.19 -11.93
C LYS A 49 1.06 -14.05 -10.67
N GLY A 50 2.23 -14.47 -10.22
CA GLY A 50 2.41 -15.30 -9.01
C GLY A 50 2.45 -14.52 -7.70
N SER A 51 2.25 -13.19 -7.73
CA SER A 51 2.37 -12.32 -6.56
C SER A 51 1.07 -11.56 -6.29
N LYS A 52 -0.08 -12.15 -6.64
CA LYS A 52 -1.39 -11.53 -6.50
C LYS A 52 -2.01 -11.68 -5.12
N ASP A 53 -1.63 -12.73 -4.38
CA ASP A 53 -2.30 -13.08 -3.13
C ASP A 53 -1.62 -12.48 -1.90
N THR A 54 -0.32 -12.20 -2.00
CA THR A 54 0.47 -11.61 -0.92
C THR A 54 1.07 -10.27 -1.38
N PRO A 55 0.75 -9.15 -0.71
CA PRO A 55 1.33 -7.86 -1.05
C PRO A 55 2.79 -7.78 -0.58
N ALA A 56 3.58 -6.94 -1.25
CA ALA A 56 4.92 -6.59 -0.80
C ALA A 56 4.86 -5.78 0.52
N VAL A 57 3.88 -4.88 0.62
CA VAL A 57 3.58 -4.12 1.83
C VAL A 57 2.09 -3.89 2.01
N ARG A 58 1.65 -3.86 3.26
CA ARG A 58 0.31 -3.43 3.67
C ARG A 58 0.45 -2.18 4.53
N ILE A 59 0.03 -1.05 3.99
CA ILE A 59 -0.02 0.23 4.70
C ILE A 59 -1.43 0.38 5.25
N VAL A 60 -1.54 0.66 6.54
CA VAL A 60 -2.82 0.92 7.19
C VAL A 60 -2.80 2.31 7.78
N LEU A 61 -3.86 3.06 7.53
CA LEU A 61 -4.05 4.42 8.03
C LEU A 61 -5.35 4.51 8.81
N THR A 62 -5.31 5.26 9.90
CA THR A 62 -6.48 5.79 10.57
C THR A 62 -6.41 7.32 10.59
N LYS A 63 -7.40 7.98 11.19
CA LYS A 63 -7.37 9.44 11.33
C LYS A 63 -6.18 9.94 12.17
N LYS A 64 -5.68 9.14 13.11
CA LYS A 64 -4.68 9.57 14.11
C LYS A 64 -3.34 8.87 13.98
N ASP A 65 -3.28 7.78 13.20
CA ASP A 65 -2.12 6.90 13.19
C ASP A 65 -1.95 6.24 11.82
N PHE A 66 -0.74 5.81 11.50
CA PHE A 66 -0.46 5.01 10.31
C PHE A 66 0.62 3.97 10.65
N GLY A 67 0.64 2.87 9.90
CA GLY A 67 1.66 1.84 10.04
C GLY A 67 1.84 1.07 8.74
N THR A 68 3.06 0.60 8.50
CA THR A 68 3.40 -0.25 7.37
C THR A 68 3.73 -1.64 7.90
N TYR A 69 3.02 -2.64 7.39
CA TYR A 69 3.29 -4.04 7.66
C TYR A 69 3.98 -4.68 6.46
N TRP A 70 5.02 -5.45 6.71
CA TRP A 70 5.82 -6.18 5.73
C TRP A 70 5.54 -7.68 5.83
N PRO A 71 4.69 -8.25 4.96
CA PRO A 71 4.32 -9.66 5.04
C PRO A 71 5.52 -10.62 5.00
N GLU A 72 6.54 -10.33 4.19
CA GLU A 72 7.74 -11.17 4.08
C GLU A 72 8.56 -11.23 5.38
N ARG A 73 8.46 -10.23 6.25
CA ARG A 73 9.22 -10.13 7.51
C ARG A 73 8.35 -10.24 8.76
N GLU A 74 7.04 -10.28 8.58
CA GLU A 74 6.04 -10.16 9.64
C GLU A 74 6.27 -8.94 10.57
N GLU A 75 6.79 -7.86 10.01
CA GLU A 75 7.27 -6.71 10.77
C GLU A 75 6.40 -5.46 10.55
N TRP A 76 6.19 -4.69 11.61
CA TRP A 76 5.56 -3.37 11.54
C TRP A 76 6.58 -2.24 11.67
N THR A 77 6.62 -1.36 10.67
CA THR A 77 7.38 -0.11 10.73
C THR A 77 6.44 1.10 10.77
N ARG A 78 6.94 2.21 11.34
CA ARG A 78 6.25 3.52 11.37
C ARG A 78 6.93 4.54 10.44
N GLN A 79 7.43 4.07 9.31
CA GLN A 79 8.07 4.95 8.33
C GLN A 79 7.03 5.76 7.58
N LYS A 80 7.10 7.09 7.68
CA LYS A 80 6.35 7.99 6.78
C LYS A 80 6.84 7.75 5.36
N VAL A 81 5.94 7.77 4.38
CA VAL A 81 6.30 7.93 2.96
C VAL A 81 6.94 9.32 2.84
N LYS A 82 8.27 9.42 2.99
CA LYS A 82 8.97 10.70 2.82
C LYS A 82 9.12 10.97 1.34
N THR A 83 8.57 12.09 0.88
CA THR A 83 8.75 12.63 -0.47
C THR A 83 9.87 13.67 -0.55
N ASP A 84 10.55 13.98 0.54
CA ASP A 84 11.65 14.92 0.54
C ASP A 84 12.69 14.54 1.60
N SER A 85 13.82 14.00 1.14
CA SER A 85 15.14 14.50 1.49
C SER A 85 16.15 13.68 0.72
N TYR A 86 17.36 14.22 0.62
CA TYR A 86 18.61 13.64 0.12
C TYR A 86 18.93 12.19 0.61
N TYR A 87 18.09 11.58 1.45
CA TYR A 87 18.12 10.19 1.94
C TYR A 87 16.69 9.59 2.16
N GLY A 88 15.71 9.95 1.32
CA GLY A 88 14.30 9.55 1.48
C GLY A 88 13.78 8.70 0.33
N GLY A 89 14.00 7.39 0.37
CA GLY A 89 13.37 6.44 -0.56
C GLY A 89 11.88 6.24 -0.24
N LEU A 90 11.04 6.15 -1.27
CA LEU A 90 9.71 5.55 -1.11
C LEU A 90 9.90 4.14 -0.55
N ILE A 91 9.02 3.71 0.35
CA ILE A 91 9.10 2.43 1.07
C ILE A 91 9.19 1.22 0.11
N TRP A 92 8.90 1.39 -1.17
CA TRP A 92 8.97 0.36 -2.22
C TRP A 92 9.78 0.77 -3.47
N ALA A 93 10.49 1.90 -3.45
CA ALA A 93 11.39 2.29 -4.54
C ALA A 93 12.84 2.14 -4.08
N GLU A 94 13.48 1.07 -4.55
CA GLU A 94 14.93 1.05 -4.61
C GLU A 94 15.34 2.02 -5.73
N ARG A 95 15.70 3.25 -5.33
CA ARG A 95 16.18 4.36 -6.18
C ARG A 95 15.30 4.69 -7.39
N SER A 96 14.45 5.71 -7.29
CA SER A 96 14.16 6.50 -8.49
C SER A 96 13.49 7.84 -8.20
N ASP A 97 13.89 8.84 -8.98
CA ASP A 97 13.20 10.10 -9.22
C ASP A 97 11.66 9.98 -9.18
N THR A 98 10.99 10.97 -8.60
CA THR A 98 9.53 11.01 -8.40
C THR A 98 8.71 10.71 -9.66
N TRP A 99 9.19 11.12 -10.84
CA TRP A 99 8.54 10.84 -12.14
C TRP A 99 8.55 9.36 -12.53
N ARG A 100 9.58 8.59 -12.15
CA ARG A 100 9.64 7.14 -12.38
C ARG A 100 8.72 6.41 -11.41
N ALA A 101 8.64 6.86 -10.17
CA ALA A 101 7.76 6.26 -9.17
C ALA A 101 6.27 6.35 -9.56
N GLU A 102 5.82 7.42 -10.23
CA GLU A 102 4.45 7.55 -10.72
C GLU A 102 4.14 6.62 -11.91
N LYS A 103 5.14 6.35 -12.77
CA LYS A 103 4.99 5.39 -13.88
C LYS A 103 5.07 3.94 -13.41
N GLU A 104 5.88 3.68 -12.38
CA GLU A 104 6.13 2.35 -11.83
C GLU A 104 5.05 1.87 -10.85
N ASN A 105 4.28 2.79 -10.27
CA ASN A 105 3.24 2.48 -9.29
C ASN A 105 1.87 2.98 -9.76
N VAL A 106 0.90 2.07 -9.90
CA VAL A 106 -0.46 2.43 -10.30
C VAL A 106 -1.47 1.90 -9.30
N LEU A 107 -2.66 2.52 -9.25
CA LEU A 107 -3.80 1.95 -8.52
C LEU A 107 -4.56 0.98 -9.43
N GLN A 108 -5.17 -0.05 -8.83
CA GLN A 108 -5.93 -1.04 -9.59
C GLN A 108 -7.20 -0.46 -10.23
N SER A 109 -7.89 0.46 -9.53
CA SER A 109 -9.05 1.17 -10.05
C SER A 109 -9.09 2.65 -9.65
N THR A 110 -9.92 3.42 -10.35
CA THR A 110 -10.27 4.79 -9.97
C THR A 110 -10.98 4.86 -8.62
N GLU A 111 -11.73 3.82 -8.25
CA GLU A 111 -12.38 3.72 -6.94
C GLU A 111 -11.36 3.62 -5.81
N ASP A 112 -10.21 2.98 -6.05
CA ASP A 112 -9.12 2.94 -5.07
C ASP A 112 -8.60 4.36 -4.77
N LEU A 113 -8.48 5.19 -5.81
CA LEU A 113 -8.09 6.60 -5.68
C LEU A 113 -9.15 7.41 -4.94
N GLU A 114 -10.42 7.22 -5.28
CA GLU A 114 -11.52 7.89 -4.59
C GLU A 114 -11.58 7.54 -3.11
N ARG A 115 -11.34 6.27 -2.75
CA ARG A 115 -11.31 5.82 -1.35
C ARG A 115 -10.20 6.50 -0.57
N ILE A 116 -9.02 6.65 -1.16
CA ILE A 116 -7.91 7.41 -0.55
C ILE A 116 -8.33 8.87 -0.33
N LYS A 117 -8.84 9.53 -1.38
CA LYS A 117 -9.26 10.95 -1.31
C LYS A 117 -10.36 11.16 -0.27
N LYS A 118 -11.36 10.29 -0.22
CA LYS A 118 -12.49 10.37 0.73
C LYS A 118 -12.04 10.11 2.18
N PHE A 119 -11.04 9.28 2.39
CA PHE A 119 -10.55 8.95 3.74
C PHE A 119 -9.58 10.00 4.29
N CYS A 120 -8.79 10.63 3.42
CA CYS A 120 -7.79 11.65 3.78
C CYS A 120 -8.35 13.10 3.77
N LYS A 121 -9.63 13.27 3.48
CA LYS A 121 -10.35 14.54 3.59
C LYS A 121 -10.88 14.73 5.02
#